data_AF-A0A835YM15-F1
#
_entry.id   AF-A0A835YM15-F1
#
_cell.length_a   1.000
_cell.length_b   1.000
_cell.length_c   1.000
_cell.angle_alpha   90.00
_cell.angle_beta   90.00
_cell.angle_gamma   90.00
#
_symmetry.space_group_name_H-M   'P 1'
#
loop_
_entity.id
_entity.type
_entity.pdbx_description
1 polymer ?
#
loop_
_entity_poly.entity_id
_entity_poly.type
_entity_poly.pdbx_seq_one_letter_code
_entity_poly.pdbx_strand_id
1 'polypeptide(L)'
;MTMAQETQQQPEGSIEQLAWDETHKIMVELQSLHEDPSDAQSINSIRGLEAELRSMCLIKSTQAKDIIKAFTERVDTLERTSAPPDTEGHARTMDDLATAKSESESEITRLHSKLAETEAEVSETTESLGKVKKLAATSAREYWAELPQLKYANTLYANITRVKWDFTAPDGQLVGFVTQPHTETVTSFSIDTAKGDRFAIANQLWDIIDGTHGEDPTSMSRSAALPAL
;
A
#
# COMPACT_ATOMS: atom_id res chain seq x y z
N MET A 1 -30.66 126.77 60.86
CA MET A 1 -30.20 126.34 59.53
C MET A 1 -30.19 124.81 59.54
N THR A 2 -30.85 124.01 58.72
CA THR A 2 -31.87 124.14 57.67
C THR A 2 -32.18 122.66 57.33
N MET A 3 -33.45 122.28 57.11
CA MET A 3 -33.94 121.08 56.38
C MET A 3 -33.66 119.71 57.07
N ALA A 4 -34.63 118.93 57.56
CA ALA A 4 -35.89 118.42 56.97
C ALA A 4 -35.65 117.67 55.65
N GLN A 5 -35.58 116.33 55.74
CA GLN A 5 -35.80 115.29 54.71
C GLN A 5 -35.33 113.96 55.32
N GLU A 6 -35.94 112.80 55.14
CA GLU A 6 -37.20 112.36 54.56
C GLU A 6 -37.15 110.84 54.79
N THR A 7 -38.29 110.21 55.12
CA THR A 7 -38.63 108.87 54.63
C THR A 7 -37.77 107.69 55.17
N GLN A 8 -38.28 106.67 55.86
CA GLN A 8 -39.42 105.84 55.47
C GLN A 8 -39.80 104.93 56.65
N GLN A 9 -41.10 104.88 56.92
CA GLN A 9 -41.74 103.85 57.72
C GLN A 9 -41.79 102.49 56.98
N GLN A 10 -41.71 101.43 57.78
CA GLN A 10 -42.19 100.04 57.60
C GLN A 10 -41.33 99.02 56.80
N PRO A 11 -41.42 97.69 57.09
CA PRO A 11 -42.40 97.01 57.96
C PRO A 11 -41.81 95.98 58.97
N GLU A 12 -42.37 95.88 60.18
CA GLU A 12 -42.23 94.70 61.05
C GLU A 12 -43.05 93.48 60.55
N GLY A 13 -43.62 93.56 59.34
CA GLY A 13 -44.43 92.49 58.72
C GLY A 13 -43.66 91.49 57.83
N SER A 14 -42.36 91.69 57.56
CA SER A 14 -41.63 90.85 56.59
C SER A 14 -41.11 89.52 57.15
N ILE A 15 -40.80 89.43 58.46
CA ILE A 15 -40.23 88.20 59.04
C ILE A 15 -41.30 87.13 59.26
N GLU A 16 -42.49 87.52 59.74
CA GLU A 16 -43.62 86.58 59.93
C GLU A 16 -44.21 86.11 58.59
N GLN A 17 -44.24 86.96 57.56
CA GLN A 17 -44.67 86.56 56.22
C GLN A 17 -43.69 85.58 55.55
N LEU A 18 -42.38 85.79 55.70
CA LEU A 18 -41.37 84.85 55.18
C LEU A 18 -41.40 83.50 55.90
N ALA A 19 -41.58 83.49 57.23
CA ALA A 19 -41.71 82.26 58.01
C ALA A 19 -43.01 81.49 57.67
N TRP A 20 -44.10 82.22 57.39
CA TRP A 20 -45.35 81.60 56.96
C TRP A 20 -45.27 81.03 55.54
N ASP A 21 -44.63 81.73 54.59
CA ASP A 21 -44.43 81.23 53.23
C ASP A 21 -43.56 79.97 53.21
N GLU A 22 -42.52 79.90 54.06
CA GLU A 22 -41.69 78.70 54.19
C GLU A 22 -42.46 77.53 54.80
N THR A 23 -43.26 77.77 55.84
CA THR A 23 -44.12 76.74 56.45
C THR A 23 -45.20 76.26 55.49
N HIS A 24 -45.79 77.18 54.72
CA HIS A 24 -46.79 76.86 53.69
C HIS A 24 -46.17 76.03 52.56
N LYS A 25 -44.96 76.38 52.12
CA LYS A 25 -44.23 75.61 51.10
C LYS A 25 -43.91 74.18 51.57
N ILE A 26 -43.46 74.02 52.82
CA ILE A 26 -43.25 72.69 53.42
C ILE A 26 -44.57 71.92 53.52
N MET A 27 -45.68 72.57 53.89
CA MET A 27 -47.00 71.92 53.93
C MET A 27 -47.48 71.49 52.54
N VAL A 28 -47.26 72.30 51.50
CA VAL A 28 -47.58 71.95 50.11
C VAL A 28 -46.70 70.81 49.61
N GLU A 29 -45.40 70.82 49.93
CA GLU A 29 -44.50 69.72 49.59
C GLU A 29 -44.87 68.43 50.33
N LEU A 30 -45.24 68.51 51.62
CA LEU A 30 -45.76 67.36 52.38
C LEU A 30 -47.10 66.86 51.82
N GLN A 31 -47.99 67.76 51.41
CA GLN A 31 -49.24 67.38 50.76
C GLN A 31 -48.99 66.72 49.40
N SER A 32 -48.08 67.26 48.59
CA SER A 32 -47.68 66.66 47.31
C SER A 32 -46.99 65.31 47.50
N LEU A 33 -46.17 65.14 48.55
CA LEU A 33 -45.53 63.87 48.87
C LEU A 33 -46.55 62.84 49.38
N HIS A 34 -47.58 63.28 50.10
CA HIS A 34 -48.66 62.42 50.58
C HIS A 34 -49.65 62.02 49.48
N GLU A 35 -49.90 62.91 48.53
CA GLU A 35 -50.76 62.66 47.37
C GLU A 35 -50.04 61.90 46.25
N ASP A 36 -48.71 61.73 46.30
CA ASP A 36 -47.95 61.01 45.28
C ASP A 36 -48.34 59.52 45.25
N PRO A 37 -49.04 59.05 44.20
CA PRO A 37 -49.44 57.66 44.07
C PRO A 37 -48.26 56.74 43.71
N SER A 38 -47.05 57.28 43.49
CA SER A 38 -45.85 56.53 43.11
C SER A 38 -45.51 55.40 44.09
N ASP A 39 -45.67 55.64 45.40
CA ASP A 39 -45.41 54.62 46.43
C ASP A 39 -46.46 53.49 46.38
N ALA A 40 -47.73 53.84 46.19
CA ALA A 40 -48.80 52.85 46.04
C ALA A 40 -48.62 52.02 44.75
N GLN A 41 -48.18 52.64 43.66
CA GLN A 41 -47.83 51.96 42.41
C GLN A 41 -46.62 51.04 42.58
N SER A 42 -45.60 51.48 43.32
CA SER A 42 -44.41 50.69 43.62
C SER A 42 -44.76 49.47 44.47
N ILE A 43 -45.57 49.64 45.53
CA ILE A 43 -46.05 48.54 46.38
C ILE A 43 -46.89 47.55 45.56
N ASN A 44 -47.78 48.02 44.69
CA ASN A 44 -48.58 47.15 43.83
C ASN A 44 -47.71 46.38 42.81
N SER A 45 -46.67 47.02 42.28
CA SER A 45 -45.70 46.37 41.39
C SER A 45 -44.91 45.29 42.14
N ILE A 46 -44.46 45.56 43.36
CA ILE A 46 -43.78 44.60 44.23
C ILE A 46 -44.70 43.42 44.55
N ARG A 47 -45.98 43.67 44.87
CA ARG A 47 -46.97 42.60 45.10
C ARG A 47 -47.22 41.77 43.84
N GLY A 48 -47.24 42.41 42.67
CA GLY A 48 -47.33 41.72 41.38
C GLY A 48 -46.15 40.78 41.15
N LEU A 49 -44.92 41.27 41.35
CA LEU A 49 -43.69 40.48 41.24
C LEU A 49 -43.64 39.36 42.29
N GLU A 50 -44.10 39.61 43.52
CA GLU A 50 -44.18 38.58 44.57
C GLU A 50 -45.15 37.46 44.18
N ALA A 51 -46.32 37.80 43.62
CA ALA A 51 -47.28 36.83 43.13
C ALA A 51 -46.73 36.01 41.95
N GLU A 52 -46.05 36.67 41.01
CA GLU A 52 -45.39 36.01 39.88
C GLU A 52 -44.26 35.07 40.35
N LEU A 53 -43.42 35.53 41.28
CA LEU A 53 -42.32 34.74 41.85
C LEU A 53 -42.86 33.49 42.58
N ARG A 54 -43.94 33.64 43.36
CA ARG A 54 -44.62 32.50 44.01
C ARG A 54 -45.14 31.50 42.99
N SER A 55 -45.80 31.97 41.92
CA SER A 55 -46.31 31.12 40.85
C SER A 55 -45.18 30.35 40.14
N MET A 56 -44.10 31.06 39.78
CA MET A 56 -42.93 30.46 39.14
C MET A 56 -42.24 29.44 40.05
N CYS A 57 -42.13 29.72 41.36
CA CYS A 57 -41.57 28.77 42.33
C CYS A 57 -42.40 27.49 42.41
N LEU A 58 -43.74 27.62 42.43
CA LEU A 58 -44.64 26.47 42.43
C LEU A 58 -44.47 25.62 41.17
N ILE A 59 -44.43 26.24 39.99
CA ILE A 59 -44.23 25.56 38.70
C ILE A 59 -42.88 24.84 38.66
N LYS A 60 -41.81 25.49 39.12
CA LYS A 60 -40.47 24.88 39.16
C LYS A 60 -40.41 23.73 40.15
N SER A 61 -41.08 23.84 41.30
CA SER A 61 -41.18 22.78 42.29
C SER A 61 -41.90 21.55 41.73
N THR A 62 -43.00 21.73 40.98
CA THR A 62 -43.71 20.61 40.34
C THR A 62 -42.87 19.99 39.23
N GLN A 63 -42.27 20.81 38.35
CA GLN A 63 -41.37 20.32 37.30
C GLN A 63 -40.21 19.48 37.87
N ALA A 64 -39.57 19.93 38.95
CA ALA A 64 -38.49 19.20 39.59
C ALA A 64 -38.97 17.85 40.15
N LYS A 65 -40.15 17.81 40.76
CA LYS A 65 -40.76 16.56 41.26
C LYS A 65 -41.04 15.57 40.13
N ASP A 66 -41.55 16.04 38.99
CA ASP A 66 -41.85 15.18 37.86
C ASP A 66 -40.58 14.61 37.22
N ILE A 67 -39.52 15.42 37.12
CA ILE A 67 -38.20 14.97 36.65
C ILE A 67 -37.63 13.90 37.58
N ILE A 68 -37.67 14.11 38.90
CA ILE A 68 -37.17 13.13 39.88
C ILE A 68 -37.94 11.83 39.74
N LYS A 69 -39.27 11.87 39.66
CA LYS A 69 -40.09 10.66 39.46
C LYS A 69 -39.71 9.91 38.18
N ALA A 70 -39.56 10.61 37.06
CA ALA A 70 -39.17 10.00 35.80
C ALA A 70 -37.78 9.33 35.87
N PHE A 71 -36.81 9.97 36.53
CA PHE A 71 -35.50 9.35 36.76
C PHE A 71 -35.55 8.16 37.72
N THR A 72 -36.34 8.24 38.80
CA THR A 72 -36.52 7.11 39.72
C THR A 72 -37.16 5.91 39.02
N GLU A 73 -38.21 6.12 38.21
CA GLU A 73 -38.81 5.05 37.41
C GLU A 73 -37.83 4.45 36.40
N ARG A 74 -36.99 5.29 35.78
CA ARG A 74 -35.95 4.82 34.86
C ARG A 74 -34.87 4.02 35.59
N VAL A 75 -34.46 4.43 36.78
CA VAL A 75 -33.51 3.68 37.60
C VAL A 75 -34.13 2.36 38.04
N ASP A 76 -35.36 2.34 38.54
CA ASP A 76 -36.06 1.13 38.96
C ASP A 76 -36.24 0.13 37.80
N THR A 77 -36.58 0.63 36.61
CA THR A 77 -36.69 -0.23 35.42
C THR A 77 -35.34 -0.77 34.98
N LEU A 78 -34.29 0.04 35.03
CA LEU A 78 -32.92 -0.40 34.77
C LEU A 78 -32.44 -1.39 35.82
N GLU A 79 -32.73 -1.22 37.11
CA GLU A 79 -32.35 -2.17 38.16
C GLU A 79 -33.11 -3.49 38.05
N ARG A 80 -34.40 -3.45 37.67
CA ARG A 80 -35.19 -4.68 37.45
C ARG A 80 -34.76 -5.44 36.19
N THR A 81 -34.32 -4.72 35.14
CA THR A 81 -33.85 -5.35 33.88
C THR A 81 -32.38 -5.72 33.95
N SER A 82 -31.58 -4.94 34.65
CA SER A 82 -30.21 -5.24 35.06
C SER A 82 -30.25 -6.04 36.37
N ALA A 83 -30.93 -7.20 36.35
CA ALA A 83 -30.56 -8.25 37.28
C ALA A 83 -29.02 -8.41 37.19
N PRO A 84 -28.30 -8.55 38.32
CA PRO A 84 -26.86 -8.80 38.25
C PRO A 84 -26.68 -9.98 37.29
N PRO A 85 -25.89 -9.83 36.21
CA PRO A 85 -25.68 -10.94 35.30
C PRO A 85 -25.20 -12.10 36.15
N ASP A 86 -25.78 -13.28 35.93
CA ASP A 86 -25.35 -14.52 36.56
C ASP A 86 -23.81 -14.51 36.62
N THR A 87 -23.25 -14.26 37.80
CA THR A 87 -21.84 -13.87 37.94
C THR A 87 -20.95 -14.99 37.46
N GLU A 88 -21.44 -16.23 37.55
CA GLU A 88 -20.78 -17.41 37.02
C GLU A 88 -20.88 -17.49 35.49
N GLY A 89 -22.05 -17.23 34.90
CA GLY A 89 -22.22 -17.19 33.45
C GLY A 89 -21.39 -16.09 32.78
N HIS A 90 -21.31 -14.91 33.39
CA HIS A 90 -20.47 -13.83 32.90
C HIS A 90 -18.97 -14.15 33.05
N ALA A 91 -18.56 -14.72 34.18
CA ALA A 91 -17.17 -15.15 34.37
C ALA A 91 -16.76 -16.21 33.34
N ARG A 92 -17.62 -17.21 33.06
CA ARG A 92 -17.36 -18.23 32.04
C ARG A 92 -17.24 -17.63 30.65
N THR A 93 -18.16 -16.73 30.26
CA THR A 93 -18.08 -16.08 28.94
C THR A 93 -16.84 -15.19 28.79
N MET A 94 -16.37 -14.54 29.87
CA MET A 94 -15.12 -13.79 29.85
C MET A 94 -13.90 -14.68 29.73
N ASP A 95 -13.90 -15.85 30.37
CA ASP A 95 -12.82 -16.85 30.24
C ASP A 95 -12.79 -17.48 28.83
N ASP A 96 -13.95 -17.85 28.29
CA ASP A 96 -14.09 -18.35 26.91
C ASP A 96 -13.62 -17.29 25.89
N LEU A 97 -13.92 -16.01 26.13
CA LEU A 97 -13.48 -14.93 25.25
C LEU A 97 -11.97 -14.65 25.39
N ALA A 98 -11.42 -14.79 26.60
CA ALA A 98 -9.98 -14.64 26.84
C ALA A 98 -9.18 -15.77 26.16
N THR A 99 -9.66 -17.01 26.25
CA THR A 99 -9.04 -18.17 25.59
C THR A 99 -9.13 -18.04 24.06
N ALA A 100 -10.30 -17.73 23.51
CA ALA A 100 -10.47 -17.51 22.07
C ALA A 100 -9.59 -16.35 21.54
N LYS A 101 -9.43 -15.28 22.34
CA LYS A 101 -8.52 -14.18 22.02
C LYS A 101 -7.06 -14.65 21.99
N SER A 102 -6.63 -15.39 23.00
CA SER A 102 -5.25 -15.91 23.07
C SER A 102 -4.94 -16.86 21.91
N GLU A 103 -5.88 -17.73 21.55
CA GLU A 103 -5.76 -18.62 20.39
C GLU A 103 -5.62 -17.83 19.08
N SER A 104 -6.45 -16.80 18.90
CA SER A 104 -6.40 -15.93 17.73
C SER A 104 -5.08 -15.17 17.64
N GLU A 105 -4.55 -14.67 18.76
CA GLU A 105 -3.24 -14.01 18.82
C GLU A 105 -2.09 -14.97 18.48
N SER A 106 -2.16 -16.22 18.98
CA SER A 106 -1.21 -17.27 18.60
C SER A 106 -1.27 -17.60 17.11
N GLU A 107 -2.47 -17.59 16.52
CA GLU A 107 -2.63 -17.86 15.10
C GLU A 107 -2.11 -16.71 14.24
N ILE A 108 -2.37 -15.45 14.63
CA ILE A 108 -1.83 -14.26 13.96
C ILE A 108 -0.30 -14.28 13.97
N THR A 109 0.32 -14.56 15.13
CA THR A 109 1.79 -14.62 15.24
C THR A 109 2.37 -15.75 14.39
N ARG A 110 1.71 -16.92 14.34
CA ARG A 110 2.09 -18.03 13.47
C ARG A 110 2.02 -17.65 11.99
N LEU A 111 0.95 -17.00 11.56
CA LEU A 111 0.78 -16.54 10.18
C LEU A 111 1.80 -15.48 9.79
N HIS A 112 2.12 -14.54 10.69
CA HIS A 112 3.18 -13.55 10.47
C HIS A 112 4.56 -14.21 10.29
N SER A 113 4.88 -15.22 11.11
CA SER A 113 6.14 -15.97 10.96
C SER A 113 6.21 -16.68 9.61
N LYS A 114 5.11 -17.29 9.17
CA LYS A 114 5.04 -17.95 7.85
C LYS A 114 5.16 -16.96 6.71
N LEU A 115 4.51 -15.80 6.82
CA LEU A 115 4.62 -14.74 5.83
C LEU A 115 6.09 -14.33 5.64
N ALA A 116 6.79 -14.04 6.74
CA ALA A 116 8.19 -13.65 6.71
C ALA A 116 9.10 -14.74 6.11
N GLU A 117 8.84 -16.02 6.42
CA GLU A 117 9.55 -17.16 5.82
C GLU A 117 9.33 -17.23 4.31
N THR A 118 8.08 -17.14 3.86
CA THR A 118 7.75 -17.16 2.42
C THR A 118 8.30 -15.95 1.68
N GLU A 119 8.33 -14.76 2.30
CA GLU A 119 8.93 -13.57 1.70
C GLU A 119 10.45 -13.72 1.53
N ALA A 120 11.13 -14.33 2.51
CA ALA A 120 12.54 -14.65 2.41
C ALA A 120 12.82 -15.66 1.28
N GLU A 121 11.99 -16.71 1.16
CA GLU A 121 12.11 -17.70 0.08
C GLU A 121 11.85 -17.08 -1.30
N VAL A 122 10.86 -16.20 -1.43
CA VAL A 122 10.62 -15.44 -2.66
C VAL A 122 11.81 -14.53 -2.99
N SER A 123 12.41 -13.87 -2.00
CA SER A 123 13.60 -13.04 -2.20
C SER A 123 14.79 -13.88 -2.68
N GLU A 124 15.02 -15.06 -2.10
CA GLU A 124 16.13 -15.94 -2.48
C GLU A 124 15.93 -16.54 -3.90
N THR A 125 14.72 -16.99 -4.20
CA THR A 125 14.37 -17.54 -5.52
C THR A 125 14.46 -16.48 -6.62
N THR A 126 14.06 -15.24 -6.35
CA THR A 126 14.21 -14.14 -7.31
C THR A 126 15.67 -13.76 -7.54
N GLU A 127 16.51 -13.78 -6.50
CA GLU A 127 17.95 -13.52 -6.65
C GLU A 127 18.64 -14.63 -7.47
N SER A 128 18.36 -15.90 -7.17
CA SER A 128 18.90 -17.04 -7.91
C SER A 128 18.44 -17.04 -9.38
N LEU A 129 17.17 -16.72 -9.65
CA LEU A 129 16.67 -16.51 -11.01
C LEU A 129 17.44 -15.38 -11.73
N GLY A 130 17.71 -14.29 -11.03
CA GLY A 130 18.53 -13.18 -11.54
C GLY A 130 19.95 -13.62 -11.91
N LYS A 131 20.58 -14.47 -11.11
CA LYS A 131 21.92 -15.04 -11.38
C LYS A 131 21.89 -15.96 -12.61
N VAL A 132 20.92 -16.87 -12.69
CA VAL A 132 20.77 -17.79 -13.83
C VAL A 132 20.50 -17.01 -15.13
N LYS A 133 19.65 -15.99 -15.10
CA LYS A 133 19.36 -15.16 -16.27
C LYS A 133 20.60 -14.41 -16.77
N LYS A 134 21.43 -13.88 -15.85
CA LYS A 134 22.70 -13.24 -16.21
C LYS A 134 23.67 -14.24 -16.85
N LEU A 135 23.80 -15.44 -16.26
CA LEU A 135 24.66 -16.50 -16.81
C LEU A 135 24.20 -16.94 -18.20
N ALA A 136 22.89 -17.16 -18.39
CA ALA A 136 22.33 -17.50 -19.68
C ALA A 136 22.60 -16.41 -20.74
N ALA A 137 22.49 -15.13 -20.36
CA ALA A 137 22.79 -14.02 -21.25
C ALA A 137 24.28 -13.93 -21.60
N THR A 138 25.19 -14.19 -20.66
CA THR A 138 26.64 -14.21 -20.93
C THR A 138 27.01 -15.38 -21.82
N SER A 139 26.53 -16.60 -21.54
CA SER A 139 26.80 -17.78 -22.37
C SER A 139 26.22 -17.65 -23.77
N ALA A 140 25.01 -17.07 -23.91
CA ALA A 140 24.46 -16.78 -25.23
C ALA A 140 25.34 -15.78 -25.99
N ARG A 141 25.81 -14.72 -25.32
CA ARG A 141 26.69 -13.72 -25.94
C ARG A 141 28.01 -14.34 -26.41
N GLU A 142 28.64 -15.17 -25.58
CA GLU A 142 29.86 -15.90 -25.92
C GLU A 142 29.63 -16.82 -27.12
N TYR A 143 28.56 -17.61 -27.09
CA TYR A 143 28.18 -18.48 -28.21
C TYR A 143 27.99 -17.70 -29.52
N TRP A 144 27.27 -16.57 -29.49
CA TRP A 144 27.07 -15.75 -30.68
C TRP A 144 28.34 -15.06 -31.18
N ALA A 145 29.32 -14.81 -30.30
CA ALA A 145 30.62 -14.27 -30.68
C ALA A 145 31.51 -15.31 -31.38
N GLU A 146 31.45 -16.58 -30.94
CA GLU A 146 32.27 -17.67 -31.49
C GLU A 146 31.66 -18.31 -32.75
N LEU A 147 30.32 -18.31 -32.87
CA LEU A 147 29.61 -18.96 -33.96
C LEU A 147 30.08 -18.53 -35.37
N PRO A 148 30.39 -17.25 -35.66
CA PRO A 148 30.92 -16.84 -36.95
C PRO A 148 32.29 -17.46 -37.26
N GLN A 149 33.17 -17.56 -36.26
CA GLN A 149 34.50 -18.16 -36.43
C GLN A 149 34.37 -19.65 -36.71
N LEU A 150 33.50 -20.35 -35.96
CA LEU A 150 33.22 -21.77 -36.18
C LEU A 150 32.60 -22.02 -37.57
N LYS A 151 31.64 -21.19 -37.99
CA LYS A 151 31.04 -21.26 -39.33
C LYS A 151 32.08 -21.02 -40.42
N TYR A 152 32.97 -20.05 -40.24
CA TYR A 152 34.06 -19.78 -41.16
C TYR A 152 35.03 -20.96 -41.25
N ALA A 153 35.48 -21.49 -40.11
CA ALA A 153 36.36 -22.67 -40.07
C ALA A 153 35.71 -23.88 -40.75
N ASN A 154 34.45 -24.18 -40.44
CA ASN A 154 33.72 -25.28 -41.08
C ASN A 154 33.60 -25.07 -42.60
N THR A 155 33.24 -23.86 -43.04
CA THR A 155 33.19 -23.51 -44.48
C THR A 155 34.56 -23.66 -45.14
N LEU A 156 35.63 -23.24 -44.47
CA LEU A 156 37.00 -23.37 -44.95
C LEU A 156 37.38 -24.84 -45.10
N TYR A 157 37.13 -25.68 -44.09
CA TYR A 157 37.39 -27.11 -44.17
C TYR A 157 36.57 -27.79 -45.28
N ALA A 158 35.28 -27.45 -45.41
CA ALA A 158 34.44 -27.96 -46.48
C ALA A 158 34.95 -27.52 -47.87
N ASN A 159 35.47 -26.30 -48.02
CA ASN A 159 36.01 -25.81 -49.29
C ASN A 159 37.36 -26.45 -49.65
N ILE A 160 38.24 -26.65 -48.67
CA ILE A 160 39.56 -27.27 -48.88
C ILE A 160 39.40 -28.76 -49.19
N THR A 161 38.65 -29.47 -48.36
CA THR A 161 38.55 -30.94 -48.46
C THR A 161 37.47 -31.39 -49.45
N ARG A 162 36.48 -30.53 -49.72
CA ARG A 162 35.28 -30.86 -50.52
C ARG A 162 34.53 -32.09 -50.01
N VAL A 163 34.67 -32.39 -48.72
CA VAL A 163 33.97 -33.48 -48.04
C VAL A 163 32.62 -32.97 -47.54
N LYS A 164 31.56 -33.72 -47.82
CA LYS A 164 30.26 -33.59 -47.18
C LYS A 164 30.02 -34.82 -46.30
N TRP A 165 29.90 -34.58 -45.00
CA TRP A 165 29.65 -35.60 -44.00
C TRP A 165 28.15 -35.93 -43.91
N ASP A 166 27.83 -37.21 -43.74
CA ASP A 166 26.49 -37.68 -43.39
C ASP A 166 26.39 -37.85 -41.87
N PHE A 167 25.71 -36.91 -41.21
CA PHE A 167 25.51 -36.91 -39.76
C PHE A 167 24.38 -37.85 -39.30
N THR A 168 23.70 -38.54 -40.23
CA THR A 168 22.68 -39.53 -39.89
C THR A 168 23.26 -40.94 -39.73
N ALA A 169 24.55 -41.11 -40.04
CA ALA A 169 25.25 -42.38 -39.91
C ALA A 169 25.34 -42.82 -38.42
N PRO A 170 25.35 -44.14 -38.14
CA PRO A 170 25.49 -44.65 -36.77
C PRO A 170 26.82 -44.28 -36.12
N ASP A 171 26.81 -44.17 -34.79
CA ASP A 171 28.01 -43.97 -33.99
C ASP A 171 29.08 -45.02 -34.33
N GLY A 172 30.31 -44.56 -34.54
CA GLY A 172 31.43 -45.42 -34.95
C GLY A 172 31.64 -45.52 -36.46
N GLN A 173 30.75 -44.96 -37.30
CA GLN A 173 30.96 -44.89 -38.75
C GLN A 173 31.17 -43.47 -39.24
N LEU A 174 32.17 -43.30 -40.11
CA LEU A 174 32.47 -42.06 -40.80
C LEU A 174 31.98 -42.19 -42.25
N VAL A 175 30.85 -41.58 -42.56
CA VAL A 175 30.20 -41.68 -43.89
C VAL A 175 30.11 -40.30 -44.52
N GLY A 176 30.33 -40.24 -45.83
CA GLY A 176 30.22 -39.00 -46.57
C GLY A 176 30.53 -39.14 -48.05
N PHE A 177 30.62 -37.99 -48.71
CA PHE A 177 30.93 -37.88 -50.13
C PHE A 177 32.01 -36.84 -50.33
N VAL A 178 32.94 -37.09 -51.25
CA VAL A 178 33.99 -36.14 -51.64
C VAL A 178 33.80 -35.77 -53.10
N THR A 179 33.89 -34.47 -53.42
CA THR A 179 33.91 -33.98 -54.80
C THR A 179 35.35 -33.72 -55.23
N GLN A 180 35.87 -34.51 -56.16
CA GLN A 180 37.25 -34.39 -56.63
C GLN A 180 37.38 -33.22 -57.63
N PRO A 181 38.31 -32.26 -57.43
CA PRO A 181 38.41 -31.08 -58.29
C PRO A 181 38.87 -31.37 -59.71
N HIS A 182 39.72 -32.38 -59.89
CA HIS A 182 40.39 -32.65 -61.16
C HIS A 182 39.53 -33.47 -62.13
N THR A 183 38.66 -34.32 -61.59
CA THR A 183 37.83 -35.28 -62.32
C THR A 183 36.34 -34.91 -62.32
N GLU A 184 35.95 -33.92 -61.50
CA GLU A 184 34.55 -33.54 -61.23
C GLU A 184 33.66 -34.71 -60.78
N THR A 185 34.26 -35.80 -60.30
CA THR A 185 33.55 -36.98 -59.80
C THR A 185 33.19 -36.83 -58.33
N VAL A 186 32.04 -37.40 -57.97
CA VAL A 186 31.59 -37.50 -56.57
C VAL A 186 31.78 -38.94 -56.11
N THR A 187 32.65 -39.13 -55.13
CA THR A 187 32.98 -40.44 -54.56
C THR A 187 32.40 -40.55 -53.15
N SER A 188 31.57 -41.55 -52.90
CA SER A 188 31.08 -41.87 -51.55
C SER A 188 32.10 -42.71 -50.79
N PHE A 189 32.23 -42.48 -49.49
CA PHE A 189 33.05 -43.32 -48.61
C PHE A 189 32.31 -43.69 -47.33
N SER A 190 32.69 -44.82 -46.76
CA SER A 190 32.24 -45.30 -45.45
C SER A 190 33.43 -45.94 -44.76
N ILE A 191 33.87 -45.35 -43.65
CA ILE A 191 35.01 -45.83 -42.88
C ILE A 191 34.51 -46.20 -41.48
N ASP A 192 34.84 -47.41 -41.06
CA ASP A 192 34.52 -47.91 -39.72
C ASP A 192 35.62 -47.44 -38.75
N THR A 193 35.26 -46.55 -37.82
CA THR A 193 36.22 -45.95 -36.90
C THR A 193 36.66 -46.90 -35.78
N ALA A 194 35.98 -48.04 -35.61
CA ALA A 194 36.38 -49.08 -34.66
C ALA A 194 37.51 -49.99 -35.19
N LYS A 195 37.74 -50.00 -36.51
CA LYS A 195 38.67 -50.93 -37.17
C LYS A 195 40.09 -50.38 -37.37
N GLY A 196 40.32 -49.09 -37.12
CA GLY A 196 41.60 -48.44 -37.41
C GLY A 196 42.02 -47.43 -36.35
N ASP A 197 43.33 -47.18 -36.27
CA ASP A 197 43.87 -46.07 -35.51
C ASP A 197 43.53 -44.73 -36.19
N ARG A 198 43.45 -43.64 -35.41
CA ARG A 198 43.08 -42.31 -35.88
C ARG A 198 43.96 -41.84 -37.05
N PHE A 199 45.24 -42.19 -37.02
CA PHE A 199 46.19 -41.87 -38.09
C PHE A 199 45.90 -42.66 -39.38
N ALA A 200 45.55 -43.94 -39.26
CA ALA A 200 45.21 -44.77 -40.43
C ALA A 200 43.92 -44.27 -41.11
N ILE A 201 42.91 -43.91 -40.30
CA ILE A 201 41.65 -43.33 -40.79
C ILE A 201 41.89 -41.98 -41.49
N ALA A 202 42.74 -41.13 -40.91
CA ALA A 202 43.07 -39.83 -41.50
C ALA A 202 43.81 -39.96 -42.84
N ASN A 203 44.80 -40.86 -42.92
CA ASN A 203 45.51 -41.12 -44.17
C ASN A 203 44.57 -41.68 -45.25
N GLN A 204 43.74 -42.65 -44.89
CA GLN A 204 42.73 -43.20 -45.79
C GLN A 204 41.78 -42.12 -46.33
N LEU A 205 41.37 -41.17 -45.48
CA LEU A 205 40.53 -40.06 -45.91
C LEU A 205 41.26 -39.12 -46.87
N TRP A 206 42.53 -38.79 -46.61
CA TRP A 206 43.35 -37.98 -47.51
C TRP A 206 43.56 -38.66 -48.87
N ASP A 207 43.80 -39.97 -48.90
CA ASP A 207 43.93 -40.74 -50.14
C ASP A 207 42.65 -40.70 -51.00
N ILE A 208 41.48 -40.73 -50.34
CA ILE A 208 40.17 -40.58 -51.02
C ILE A 208 40.00 -39.16 -51.60
N ILE A 209 40.46 -38.14 -50.86
CA ILE A 209 40.37 -36.73 -51.27
C ILE A 209 41.29 -36.45 -52.47
N ASP A 210 42.53 -36.95 -52.44
CA ASP A 210 43.50 -36.75 -53.51
C ASP A 210 43.19 -37.60 -54.76
N GLY A 211 42.28 -38.57 -54.64
CA GLY A 211 41.87 -39.45 -55.73
C GLY A 211 42.92 -40.49 -56.11
N THR A 212 43.90 -40.73 -55.23
CA THR A 212 44.96 -41.74 -55.40
C THR A 212 44.41 -43.18 -55.37
N HIS A 213 43.17 -43.36 -54.91
CA HIS A 213 42.47 -44.65 -54.92
C HIS A 213 41.79 -45.02 -56.27
N GLY A 214 42.04 -44.28 -57.36
CA GLY A 214 41.42 -44.48 -58.67
C GLY A 214 42.31 -45.03 -59.79
N GLU A 215 43.62 -45.19 -59.60
CA GLU A 215 44.48 -45.85 -60.60
C GLU A 215 44.64 -47.33 -60.26
N ASP A 216 43.73 -48.15 -60.78
CA ASP A 216 43.98 -49.58 -60.96
C ASP A 216 45.28 -49.75 -61.77
N PRO A 217 46.35 -50.38 -61.21
CA PRO A 217 47.57 -50.69 -61.97
C PRO A 217 47.33 -51.74 -63.08
N THR A 218 46.09 -52.21 -63.25
CA THR A 218 45.72 -53.30 -64.14
C THR A 218 45.40 -52.85 -65.58
N SER A 219 45.32 -51.55 -65.89
CA SER A 219 44.92 -51.07 -67.23
C SER A 219 46.07 -50.90 -68.24
N MET A 220 47.34 -51.03 -67.83
CA MET A 220 48.49 -50.84 -68.74
C MET A 220 49.03 -52.13 -69.42
N SER A 221 48.27 -53.23 -69.47
CA SER A 221 48.76 -54.52 -70.02
C SER A 221 48.10 -55.01 -71.31
N ARG A 222 47.64 -54.12 -72.19
CA ARG A 222 47.22 -54.52 -73.56
C ARG A 222 47.60 -53.48 -74.62
N SER A 223 48.87 -53.45 -75.03
CA SER A 223 49.25 -53.01 -76.37
C SER A 223 50.66 -53.50 -76.73
N ALA A 224 50.78 -54.76 -77.14
CA ALA A 224 51.92 -55.27 -77.89
C ALA A 224 51.55 -56.61 -78.55
N ALA A 225 50.74 -56.53 -79.62
CA ALA A 225 50.61 -57.62 -80.57
C ALA A 225 50.58 -57.03 -81.97
N LEU A 226 51.71 -57.10 -82.67
CA LEU A 226 51.83 -57.06 -84.13
C LEU A 226 53.03 -57.96 -84.52
N PRO A 227 53.03 -58.53 -85.73
CA PRO A 227 53.20 -59.95 -85.95
C PRO A 227 54.56 -60.27 -86.56
N ALA A 228 54.93 -61.55 -86.50
CA ALA A 228 56.06 -62.10 -87.23
C ALA A 228 55.71 -62.29 -88.72
N LEU A 229 56.75 -62.10 -89.54
CA LEU A 229 56.92 -62.30 -90.99
C LEU A 229 56.68 -61.07 -91.87
#